data_AF-A0AA42UFC2-F1
#
_entry.id   AF-A0AA42UFC2-F1
#
_cell.length_a   1.000
_cell.length_b   1.000
_cell.length_c   1.000
_cell.angle_alpha   90.00
_cell.angle_beta   90.00
_cell.angle_gamma   90.00
#
_symmetry.space_group_name_H-M   'P 1'
#
loop_
_entity.id
_entity.type
_entity.pdbx_description
1 polymer ?
#
loop_
_entity_poly.entity_id
_entity_poly.type
_entity_poly.pdbx_seq_one_letter_code
_entity_poly.pdbx_strand_id
1 'polypeptide(L)'
;MATTHFIPAQPSEYGYIIVEPNDNGETTLERYPLLGYAVKITEGGPEDLKIQTLPVCTTGESFTPNFIQRYDGTFSQSEGDQLCYSLSEMMNHFGFEADDLHTLPPANAKELSGYVWRPLRNPQG
;
A
#
# COMPACT_ATOMS: atom_id res chain seq x y z
N MET A 1 -7.48 -28.20 -3.47
CA MET A 1 -6.84 -28.04 -2.14
C MET A 1 -6.33 -26.60 -2.03
N ALA A 2 -6.15 -26.05 -0.82
CA ALA A 2 -5.60 -24.70 -0.65
C ALA A 2 -4.36 -24.75 0.25
N THR A 3 -3.23 -24.29 -0.28
CA THR A 3 -1.96 -24.23 0.47
C THR A 3 -1.60 -22.77 0.71
N THR A 4 -1.21 -22.44 1.93
CA THR A 4 -0.74 -21.10 2.29
C THR A 4 0.73 -21.16 2.69
N HIS A 5 1.56 -20.34 2.04
CA HIS A 5 2.96 -20.14 2.39
C HIS A 5 3.16 -18.72 2.95
N PHE A 6 4.14 -18.53 3.81
CA PHE A 6 4.52 -17.22 4.32
C PHE A 6 5.97 -16.92 3.96
N ILE A 7 6.20 -15.74 3.38
CA ILE A 7 7.52 -15.25 3.00
C ILE A 7 7.79 -14.00 3.86
N PRO A 8 8.81 -14.00 4.73
CA PRO A 8 9.16 -12.82 5.52
C PRO A 8 9.51 -11.63 4.63
N ALA A 9 9.12 -10.43 5.06
CA ALA A 9 9.47 -9.20 4.38
C ALA A 9 10.98 -8.93 4.51
N GLN A 10 11.53 -8.22 3.53
CA GLN A 10 12.86 -7.65 3.61
C GLN A 10 12.88 -6.43 4.56
N PRO A 11 14.05 -6.07 5.11
CA PRO A 11 14.20 -4.81 5.83
C PRO A 11 13.77 -3.62 4.97
N SER A 12 13.15 -2.62 5.60
CA SER A 12 12.67 -1.39 4.94
C SER A 12 11.48 -1.58 3.98
N GLU A 13 10.75 -2.68 4.09
CA GLU A 13 9.43 -2.84 3.48
C GLU A 13 8.33 -2.36 4.42
N TYR A 14 7.36 -1.64 3.85
CA TYR A 14 6.29 -1.01 4.62
C TYR A 14 4.94 -1.15 3.93
N GLY A 15 3.87 -1.32 4.70
CA GLY A 15 2.50 -1.20 4.23
C GLY A 15 1.93 0.15 4.58
N TYR A 16 1.12 0.71 3.68
CA TYR A 16 0.49 2.02 3.83
C TYR A 16 -1.02 1.89 3.84
N ILE A 17 -1.66 2.56 4.79
CA ILE A 17 -3.10 2.70 4.89
C ILE A 17 -3.46 4.14 4.52
N ILE A 18 -4.38 4.28 3.58
CA ILE A 18 -5.04 5.55 3.32
C ILE A 18 -6.17 5.66 4.32
N VAL A 19 -6.06 6.62 5.24
CA VAL A 19 -7.09 6.86 6.26
C VAL A 19 -8.35 7.39 5.56
N GLU A 20 -9.52 7.07 6.09
CA GLU A 20 -10.77 7.58 5.56
C GLU A 20 -10.73 9.12 5.44
N PRO A 21 -11.06 9.70 4.27
CA PRO A 21 -11.02 11.14 4.09
C PRO A 21 -11.93 11.90 5.05
N ASN A 22 -11.50 13.08 5.49
CA ASN A 22 -12.30 13.99 6.32
C ASN A 22 -13.40 14.70 5.50
N ASP A 23 -14.15 15.60 6.15
CA ASP A 23 -15.24 16.37 5.50
C ASP A 23 -14.78 17.24 4.31
N ASN A 24 -13.49 17.58 4.23
CA ASN A 24 -12.89 18.32 3.10
C ASN A 24 -12.41 17.39 1.97
N GLY A 25 -12.55 16.08 2.13
CA GLY A 25 -12.00 15.06 1.23
C GLY A 25 -10.50 14.83 1.39
N GLU A 26 -9.87 15.39 2.42
CA GLU A 26 -8.44 15.22 2.69
C GLU A 26 -8.17 13.93 3.47
N THR A 27 -7.04 13.28 3.20
CA THR A 27 -6.62 12.05 3.85
C THR A 27 -5.19 12.17 4.40
N THR A 28 -4.82 11.23 5.26
CA THR A 28 -3.46 11.02 5.75
C THR A 28 -3.05 9.56 5.54
N LEU A 29 -1.76 9.28 5.72
CA LEU A 29 -1.21 7.94 5.58
C LEU A 29 -0.73 7.40 6.92
N GLU A 30 -1.15 6.18 7.24
CA GLU A 30 -0.50 5.39 8.27
C GLU A 30 0.48 4.42 7.63
N ARG A 31 1.66 4.26 8.25
CA ARG A 31 2.70 3.37 7.75
C ARG A 31 3.10 2.35 8.80
N TYR A 32 3.09 1.08 8.38
CA TYR A 32 3.41 -0.07 9.21
C TYR A 32 4.59 -0.84 8.61
N PRO A 33 5.52 -1.37 9.42
CA PRO A 33 6.48 -2.35 8.94
C PRO A 33 5.74 -3.56 8.34
N LEU A 34 6.17 -4.02 7.17
CA LEU A 34 5.69 -5.30 6.66
C LEU A 34 6.32 -6.44 7.45
N LEU A 35 5.50 -7.42 7.84
CA LEU A 35 5.96 -8.67 8.41
C LEU A 35 6.34 -9.66 7.32
N GLY A 36 5.60 -9.64 6.21
CA GLY A 36 5.82 -10.52 5.07
C GLY A 36 4.60 -10.65 4.18
N TYR A 37 4.58 -11.74 3.41
CA TYR A 37 3.60 -12.00 2.37
C TYR A 37 3.00 -13.39 2.58
N ALA A 38 1.67 -13.45 2.64
CA ALA A 38 0.93 -14.70 2.61
C ALA A 38 0.62 -15.07 1.16
N VAL A 39 1.17 -16.18 0.68
CA VAL A 39 0.93 -16.72 -0.66
C VAL A 39 -0.11 -17.82 -0.56
N LYS A 40 -1.32 -17.56 -1.06
CA LYS A 40 -2.42 -18.52 -1.12
C LYS A 40 -2.49 -19.13 -2.52
N ILE A 41 -2.36 -20.45 -2.58
CA ILE A 41 -2.47 -21.23 -3.81
C ILE A 41 -3.78 -22.00 -3.74
N THR A 42 -4.71 -21.69 -4.65
CA THR A 42 -6.03 -22.34 -4.74
C THR A 42 -6.15 -23.09 -6.05
N GLU A 43 -6.43 -24.39 -5.98
CA GLU A 43 -6.69 -25.22 -7.16
C GLU A 43 -8.17 -25.09 -7.58
N GLY A 44 -8.40 -24.47 -8.73
CA GLY A 44 -9.69 -24.35 -9.41
C GLY A 44 -9.87 -25.42 -10.50
N GLY A 45 -9.64 -26.69 -10.18
CA GLY A 45 -9.81 -27.78 -11.16
C GLY A 45 -8.63 -27.93 -12.14
N PRO A 46 -8.80 -28.66 -13.27
CA PRO A 46 -7.69 -29.22 -14.05
C PRO A 46 -6.71 -28.20 -14.67
N GLU A 47 -7.11 -26.93 -14.83
CA GLU A 47 -6.29 -25.90 -15.49
C GLU A 47 -6.24 -24.55 -14.77
N ASP A 48 -6.91 -24.38 -13.61
CA ASP A 48 -7.09 -23.05 -13.00
C ASP A 48 -6.34 -22.95 -11.67
N LEU A 49 -5.02 -22.73 -11.73
CA LEU A 49 -4.22 -22.46 -10.54
C LEU A 49 -4.29 -20.96 -10.22
N LYS A 50 -4.90 -20.60 -9.09
CA LYS A 50 -4.92 -19.21 -8.61
C LYS A 50 -3.88 -19.03 -7.52
N ILE A 51 -2.88 -18.19 -7.79
CA ILE A 51 -1.88 -17.75 -6.82
C ILE A 51 -2.22 -16.32 -6.43
N GLN A 52 -2.46 -16.09 -5.15
CA GLN A 52 -2.67 -14.77 -4.57
C GLN A 52 -1.58 -14.48 -3.55
N THR A 53 -0.95 -13.31 -3.64
CA THR A 53 0.05 -12.85 -2.67
C THR A 53 -0.54 -11.68 -1.90
N LEU A 54 -0.62 -11.78 -0.58
CA LEU A 54 -1.21 -10.76 0.29
C LEU A 54 -0.15 -10.20 1.24
N PRO A 55 0.12 -8.89 1.24
CA PRO A 55 1.01 -8.27 2.22
C PRO A 55 0.39 -8.29 3.63
N VAL A 56 1.23 -8.49 4.64
CA VAL A 56 0.81 -8.65 6.04
C VAL A 56 1.57 -7.65 6.93
N CYS A 57 0.85 -6.74 7.59
CA CYS A 57 1.42 -5.75 8.51
C CYS A 57 1.28 -6.11 10.01
N THR A 58 0.39 -7.05 10.35
CA THR A 58 0.03 -7.38 11.74
C THR A 58 -0.08 -8.89 11.96
N THR A 59 0.20 -9.34 13.19
CA THR A 59 -0.04 -10.73 13.60
C THR A 59 -1.48 -10.88 14.11
N GLY A 60 -2.25 -11.83 13.58
CA GLY A 60 -3.63 -12.11 14.00
C GLY A 60 -4.62 -11.84 12.88
N GLU A 61 -5.15 -10.62 12.81
CA GLU A 61 -5.92 -10.17 11.66
C GLU A 61 -4.95 -9.73 10.56
N SER A 62 -5.09 -10.29 9.36
CA SER A 62 -4.33 -9.87 8.19
C SER A 62 -4.83 -8.49 7.79
N PHE A 63 -4.16 -7.44 8.26
CA PHE A 63 -4.39 -6.10 7.76
C PHE A 63 -3.73 -5.99 6.37
N THR A 64 -4.54 -6.01 5.32
CA THR A 64 -4.06 -5.77 3.95
C THR A 64 -3.93 -4.25 3.74
N PRO A 65 -2.72 -3.69 3.62
CA PRO A 65 -2.54 -2.27 3.30
C PRO A 65 -3.15 -1.91 1.94
N ASN A 66 -3.41 -0.62 1.67
CA ASN A 66 -3.83 -0.17 0.34
C ASN A 66 -2.71 -0.38 -0.69
N PHE A 67 -1.48 -0.09 -0.28
CA PHE A 67 -0.26 -0.29 -1.08
C PHE A 67 0.94 -0.54 -0.18
N ILE A 68 2.04 -0.97 -0.78
CA ILE A 68 3.28 -1.28 -0.10
C ILE A 68 4.45 -0.48 -0.69
N GLN A 69 5.47 -0.25 0.13
CA GLN A 69 6.81 0.08 -0.31
C GLN A 69 7.66 -1.19 -0.26
N ARG A 70 8.32 -1.47 -1.37
CA ARG A 70 9.23 -2.59 -1.56
C ARG A 70 10.63 -2.22 -1.09
N TYR A 71 11.48 -3.22 -0.90
CA TYR A 71 12.84 -3.04 -0.38
C TYR A 71 13.72 -2.14 -1.27
N ASP A 72 13.41 -2.06 -2.57
CA ASP A 72 14.10 -1.20 -3.54
C ASP A 72 13.60 0.26 -3.52
N GLY A 73 12.63 0.58 -2.65
CA GLY A 73 12.04 1.91 -2.51
C GLY A 73 10.89 2.20 -3.47
N THR A 74 10.53 1.28 -4.36
CA THR A 74 9.36 1.41 -5.23
C THR A 74 8.06 1.09 -4.48
N PHE A 75 6.94 1.54 -5.02
CA PHE A 75 5.61 1.35 -4.44
C PHE A 75 4.73 0.52 -5.35
N SER A 76 3.93 -0.40 -4.80
CA SER A 76 2.94 -1.16 -5.55
C SER A 76 1.64 -1.30 -4.78
N GLN A 77 0.51 -1.36 -5.47
CA GLN A 77 -0.77 -1.68 -4.84
C GLN A 77 -0.73 -3.08 -4.22
N SER A 78 -1.49 -3.31 -3.15
CA SER A 78 -1.49 -4.62 -2.49
C SER A 78 -2.18 -5.71 -3.30
N GLU A 79 -3.10 -5.33 -4.19
CA GLU A 79 -3.89 -6.24 -5.03
C GLU A 79 -3.67 -6.04 -6.54
N GLY A 80 -2.68 -5.24 -6.93
CA GLY A 80 -2.46 -4.86 -8.33
C GLY A 80 -0.99 -4.82 -8.75
N ASP A 81 -0.77 -4.84 -10.06
CA ASP A 81 0.56 -4.86 -10.67
C ASP A 81 1.16 -3.47 -10.93
N GLN A 82 0.43 -2.40 -10.60
CA GLN A 82 0.88 -1.03 -10.85
C GLN A 82 2.06 -0.67 -9.95
N LEU A 83 3.21 -0.40 -10.58
CA LEU A 83 4.44 0.04 -9.93
C LEU A 83 4.60 1.56 -10.03
N CYS A 84 4.91 2.20 -8.92
CA CYS A 84 5.21 3.63 -8.82
C CYS A 84 6.62 3.84 -8.24
N TYR A 85 7.28 4.92 -8.62
CA TYR A 85 8.64 5.24 -8.20
C TYR A 85 8.68 6.29 -7.08
N SER A 86 7.54 6.85 -6.71
CA SER A 86 7.40 7.73 -5.55
C SER A 86 6.08 7.55 -4.82
N LEU A 87 6.04 7.97 -3.55
CA LEU A 87 4.82 8.00 -2.75
C LEU A 87 3.77 8.94 -3.35
N SER A 88 4.20 10.07 -3.92
CA SER A 88 3.31 11.04 -4.57
C SER A 88 2.65 10.47 -5.83
N GLU A 89 3.39 9.72 -6.65
CA GLU A 89 2.80 8.99 -7.79
C GLU A 89 1.76 7.97 -7.32
N MET A 90 2.08 7.19 -6.28
CA MET A 90 1.13 6.22 -5.72
C MET A 90 -0.14 6.90 -5.20
N MET A 91 -0.01 7.99 -4.44
CA MET A 91 -1.17 8.75 -3.95
C MET A 91 -1.98 9.37 -5.09
N ASN A 92 -1.33 9.81 -6.17
CA ASN A 92 -2.01 10.30 -7.36
C ASN A 92 -2.89 9.21 -8.00
N HIS A 93 -2.41 7.95 -8.06
CA HIS A 93 -3.22 6.81 -8.50
C HIS A 93 -4.45 6.56 -7.62
N PHE A 94 -4.39 6.92 -6.34
CA PHE A 94 -5.54 6.86 -5.42
C PHE A 94 -6.40 8.12 -5.44
N GLY A 95 -6.13 9.09 -6.33
CA GLY A 95 -6.92 10.31 -6.46
C GLY A 95 -6.53 11.43 -5.49
N PHE A 96 -5.33 11.38 -4.94
CA PHE A 96 -4.82 12.37 -3.99
C PHE A 96 -3.50 13.01 -4.44
N GLU A 97 -3.28 14.26 -4.04
CA GLU A 97 -2.02 14.97 -4.20
C GLU A 97 -1.60 15.62 -2.88
N ALA A 98 -0.32 15.93 -2.75
CA ALA A 98 0.19 16.70 -1.62
C ALA A 98 -0.56 18.02 -1.47
N ASP A 99 -0.92 18.38 -0.23
CA ASP A 99 -1.53 19.68 0.03
C ASP A 99 -0.61 20.82 -0.43
N ASP A 100 0.65 20.76 0.02
CA ASP A 100 1.75 21.63 -0.39
C ASP A 100 2.71 20.92 -1.35
N LEU A 101 2.80 21.42 -2.58
CA LEU A 101 3.68 20.90 -3.64
C LEU A 101 5.17 21.13 -3.37
N HIS A 102 5.52 22.00 -2.41
CA HIS A 102 6.91 22.30 -2.07
C HIS A 102 7.44 21.47 -0.90
N THR A 103 6.56 20.75 -0.19
CA THR A 103 6.94 19.92 0.95
C THR A 103 6.89 18.45 0.56
N LEU A 104 8.04 17.78 0.58
CA LEU A 104 8.11 16.34 0.33
C LEU A 104 7.47 15.55 1.49
N PRO A 105 6.82 14.40 1.22
CA PRO A 105 6.34 13.53 2.27
C PRO A 105 7.48 13.09 3.20
N PRO A 106 7.31 13.17 4.52
CA PRO A 106 8.37 12.82 5.46
C PRO A 106 8.63 11.30 5.48
N ALA A 107 9.90 10.93 5.65
CA ALA A 107 10.29 9.52 5.74
C ALA A 107 9.97 8.90 7.12
N ASN A 108 9.68 9.71 8.14
CA ASN A 108 9.30 9.23 9.47
C ASN A 108 7.80 8.90 9.52
N ALA A 109 7.42 7.73 10.05
CA ALA A 109 6.02 7.28 10.08
C ALA A 109 5.10 8.19 10.88
N LYS A 110 5.57 8.74 12.01
CA LYS A 110 4.78 9.62 12.88
C LYS A 110 4.56 11.00 12.26
N GLU A 111 5.54 11.49 11.52
CA GLU A 111 5.39 12.74 10.77
C GLU A 111 4.48 12.52 9.55
N LEU A 112 4.61 11.37 8.89
CA LEU A 112 3.79 11.01 7.73
C LEU A 112 2.30 10.93 8.07
N SER A 113 1.95 10.43 9.26
CA SER A 113 0.55 10.40 9.70
C SER A 113 -0.09 11.78 9.89
N GLY A 114 0.73 12.83 9.98
CA GLY A 114 0.26 14.23 10.01
C GLY A 114 0.37 14.94 8.66
N TYR A 115 0.94 14.29 7.63
CA TYR A 115 1.10 14.88 6.31
C TYR A 115 -0.21 14.74 5.52
N VAL A 116 -0.77 15.89 5.12
CA VAL A 116 -2.09 15.97 4.50
C VAL A 116 -2.00 15.77 2.99
N TRP A 117 -2.85 14.89 2.50
CA TRP A 117 -3.10 14.65 1.08
C TRP A 117 -4.51 15.12 0.77
N ARG A 118 -4.67 15.94 -0.26
CA ARG A 118 -5.97 16.46 -0.68
C ARG A 118 -6.41 15.83 -2.01
N PRO A 119 -7.70 15.91 -2.37
CA PRO A 119 -8.15 15.43 -3.67
C PRO A 119 -7.41 16.11 -4.83
N LEU A 120 -7.24 15.38 -5.94
CA LEU A 120 -6.66 15.95 -7.15
C LEU A 120 -7.43 17.20 -7.59
N ARG A 121 -6.73 18.32 -7.78
CA ARG A 121 -7.32 19.53 -8.39
C ARG A 121 -7.83 19.27 -9.80
N ASN A 122 -7.11 18.45 -10.54
CA ASN A 122 -7.41 18.06 -11.92
C ASN A 122 -7.41 16.53 -12.01
N PRO A 123 -8.53 15.85 -11.69
CA PRO A 123 -8.61 14.40 -11.87
C PRO A 123 -8.43 14.08 -13.36
N GLN A 124 -7.45 13.23 -13.67
CA GLN A 124 -7.35 12.64 -15.00
C GLN A 124 -8.47 11.60 -15.09
N GLY A 125 -9.46 11.85 -15.95
CA GLY A 125 -10.63 11.00 -16.14
C GLY A 125 -10.36 9.71 -16.90
#